data_AF-A0A5R9F8E0-F1
#
_entry.id   AF-A0A5R9F8E0-F1
#
_cell.length_a   1.000
_cell.length_b   1.000
_cell.length_c   1.000
_cell.angle_alpha   90.00
_cell.angle_beta   90.00
_cell.angle_gamma   90.00
#
_symmetry.space_group_name_H-M   'P 1'
#
loop_
_entity.id
_entity.type
_entity.pdbx_description
1 polymer ?
#
loop_
_entity_poly.entity_id
_entity_poly.type
_entity_poly.pdbx_seq_one_letter_code
_entity_poly.pdbx_strand_id
1 'polypeptide(L)'
;MTQTAPAASSTYLRYPHLHGELITFTAEDDVWVAPLDGGRAWRVSADNVPVNHPRISPDGTTVAWTSTRDGAPEVHIASLDGGPAKRLTHWGSWKTQVRGWTPDGNVLALSTYGQASLRRTWARSVPLDGGPATTLPYGPVGDVAHGPGVVLLSAPMGREAAWWKRYRGGTAGKLWIDRAAAGEEGDGEFVRLHEELDGNIEYPSWVGERVVFLSDHEGVGAVYSSLADGSDLRRHTAVDGFYARHAATDGTRVVYSSAGELWLLDDLDGAEPRRLDIRLGGQRVDLQPHPVNAARWFGAAAPDHTGRGSAISVRGAVHWVTHRSGPARALAAEAGVRARLPRTFRVDGEEHVVWVTDAEGDDALEFAPATGVAPGATPRRLAAGQLGRVL
;
A
#
# COMPACT_ATOMS: atom_id res chain seq x y z
N MET A 1 22.53 10.00 29.62
CA MET A 1 21.50 10.80 28.93
C MET A 1 21.45 10.31 27.50
N THR A 2 20.60 9.32 27.23
CA THR A 2 20.46 8.75 25.88
C THR A 2 19.47 9.64 25.14
N GLN A 3 19.98 10.39 24.17
CA GLN A 3 19.19 11.26 23.31
C GLN A 3 18.25 10.37 22.50
N THR A 4 16.97 10.37 22.87
CA THR A 4 15.90 9.70 22.13
C THR A 4 15.89 10.31 20.73
N ALA A 5 16.19 9.51 19.71
CA ALA A 5 15.96 9.90 18.33
C ALA A 5 14.50 10.39 18.20
N PRO A 6 14.22 11.47 17.46
CA PRO A 6 12.85 11.93 17.27
C PRO A 6 12.03 10.77 16.72
N ALA A 7 10.93 10.44 17.38
CA ALA A 7 10.05 9.35 16.97
C ALA A 7 9.63 9.62 15.52
N ALA A 8 10.15 8.84 14.57
CA ALA A 8 9.70 8.85 13.20
C ALA A 8 8.16 8.72 13.22
N SER A 9 7.45 9.56 12.48
CA SER A 9 5.98 9.51 12.46
C SER A 9 5.56 8.10 12.03
N SER A 10 5.05 7.33 12.98
CA SER A 10 4.75 5.89 12.87
C SER A 10 3.53 5.56 11.99
N THR A 11 3.24 6.40 11.01
CA THR A 11 2.06 6.34 10.14
C THR A 11 2.50 6.17 8.70
N TYR A 12 1.88 5.20 8.02
CA TYR A 12 2.15 4.90 6.63
C TYR A 12 0.89 5.19 5.81
N LEU A 13 0.83 6.42 5.28
CA LEU A 13 -0.32 6.98 4.58
C LEU A 13 -0.22 6.69 3.07
N ARG A 14 -1.34 6.29 2.45
CA ARG A 14 -1.40 5.88 1.04
C ARG A 14 -2.70 6.29 0.37
N TYR A 15 -2.73 6.23 -0.96
CA TYR A 15 -3.94 6.42 -1.78
C TYR A 15 -4.72 7.71 -1.47
N PRO A 16 -4.06 8.88 -1.38
CA PRO A 16 -4.77 10.10 -1.05
C PRO A 16 -5.76 10.52 -2.14
N HIS A 17 -6.74 11.32 -1.75
CA HIS A 17 -7.61 12.12 -2.61
C HIS A 17 -8.09 13.33 -1.80
N LEU A 18 -8.19 14.50 -2.43
CA LEU A 18 -8.66 15.72 -1.77
C LEU A 18 -9.92 16.27 -2.45
N HIS A 19 -10.70 17.02 -1.69
CA HIS A 19 -11.81 17.81 -2.20
C HIS A 19 -12.19 18.89 -1.18
N GLY A 20 -12.28 20.15 -1.60
CA GLY A 20 -12.50 21.27 -0.69
C GLY A 20 -11.44 21.29 0.43
N GLU A 21 -11.87 21.42 1.69
CA GLU A 21 -10.95 21.48 2.83
C GLU A 21 -10.60 20.11 3.44
N LEU A 22 -10.93 19.02 2.74
CA LEU A 22 -10.75 17.66 3.24
C LEU A 22 -9.79 16.85 2.36
N ILE A 23 -9.07 15.95 3.02
CA ILE A 23 -8.29 14.89 2.40
C ILE A 23 -8.74 13.54 2.94
N THR A 24 -8.93 12.57 2.05
CA THR A 24 -9.08 11.16 2.40
C THR A 24 -7.86 10.35 1.97
N PHE A 25 -7.59 9.27 2.68
CA PHE A 25 -6.44 8.39 2.43
C PHE A 25 -6.65 7.04 3.12
N THR A 26 -5.78 6.09 2.81
CA THR A 26 -5.69 4.81 3.51
C THR A 26 -4.58 4.81 4.54
N ALA A 27 -4.89 4.36 5.75
CA ALA A 27 -3.93 4.08 6.81
C ALA A 27 -4.49 2.98 7.72
N GLU A 28 -3.61 2.13 8.28
CA GLU A 28 -4.04 1.01 9.14
C GLU A 28 -5.14 0.15 8.49
N ASP A 29 -4.99 -0.09 7.18
CA ASP A 29 -5.93 -0.84 6.34
C ASP A 29 -7.35 -0.26 6.20
N ASP A 30 -7.58 0.98 6.64
CA ASP A 30 -8.88 1.65 6.57
C ASP A 30 -8.86 3.00 5.87
N VAL A 31 -10.05 3.48 5.52
CA VAL A 31 -10.30 4.82 5.00
C VAL A 31 -10.32 5.81 6.16
N TRP A 32 -9.51 6.86 6.02
CA TRP A 32 -9.44 7.98 6.93
C TRP A 32 -9.74 9.28 6.20
N VAL A 33 -10.16 10.27 6.95
CA VAL A 33 -10.37 11.65 6.49
C VAL A 33 -9.71 12.61 7.49
N ALA A 34 -9.14 13.69 6.99
CA ALA A 34 -8.55 14.75 7.79
C ALA A 34 -8.80 16.14 7.14
N PRO A 35 -8.67 17.23 7.91
CA PRO A 35 -8.55 18.57 7.34
C PRO A 35 -7.29 18.70 6.48
N LEU A 36 -7.37 19.47 5.40
CA LEU A 36 -6.27 19.65 4.46
C LEU A 36 -5.13 20.52 5.01
N ASP A 37 -5.41 21.38 5.98
CA ASP A 37 -4.42 22.14 6.75
C ASP A 37 -3.70 21.28 7.81
N GLY A 38 -4.12 20.03 7.98
CA GLY A 38 -3.52 19.03 8.85
C GLY A 38 -4.33 18.78 10.12
N GLY A 39 -3.67 18.19 11.12
CA GLY A 39 -4.28 17.90 12.41
C GLY A 39 -4.90 16.50 12.50
N ARG A 40 -5.99 16.38 13.26
CA ARG A 40 -6.53 15.08 13.67
C ARG A 40 -7.41 14.46 12.59
N ALA A 41 -7.03 13.27 12.11
CA ALA A 41 -7.84 12.45 11.24
C ALA A 41 -8.91 11.65 12.01
N TRP A 42 -10.01 11.32 11.32
CA TRP A 42 -11.01 10.36 11.77
C TRP A 42 -11.19 9.22 10.76
N ARG A 43 -11.56 8.06 11.27
CA ARG A 43 -11.71 6.82 10.50
C ARG A 43 -13.15 6.70 9.97
N VAL A 44 -13.29 6.36 8.70
CA VAL A 44 -14.59 6.22 7.99
C VAL A 44 -14.96 4.75 7.79
N SER A 45 -13.98 3.86 7.55
CA SER A 45 -14.21 2.41 7.48
C SER A 45 -13.66 1.69 8.70
N ALA A 46 -14.22 0.52 9.02
CA ALA A 46 -13.65 -0.40 10.00
C ALA A 46 -13.76 -1.83 9.47
N ASP A 47 -13.18 -2.04 8.28
CA ASP A 47 -13.42 -3.26 7.49
C ASP A 47 -12.58 -4.44 8.00
N ASN A 48 -11.55 -4.19 8.82
CA ASN A 48 -10.57 -5.18 9.33
C ASN A 48 -9.91 -6.01 8.22
N VAL A 49 -9.85 -5.43 7.02
CA VAL A 49 -9.16 -5.96 5.85
C VAL A 49 -8.60 -4.77 5.05
N PRO A 50 -7.57 -4.97 4.22
CA PRO A 50 -7.00 -3.88 3.44
C PRO A 50 -8.00 -3.21 2.49
N VAL A 51 -8.22 -1.91 2.68
CA VAL A 51 -8.88 -1.03 1.70
C VAL A 51 -7.88 -0.27 0.83
N ASN A 52 -8.32 0.25 -0.31
CA ASN A 52 -7.51 1.13 -1.14
C ASN A 52 -8.34 2.08 -2.03
N HIS A 53 -7.67 3.10 -2.58
CA HIS A 53 -8.21 4.11 -3.48
C HIS A 53 -9.51 4.78 -2.98
N PRO A 54 -9.53 5.37 -1.77
CA PRO A 54 -10.64 6.22 -1.38
C PRO A 54 -10.70 7.46 -2.30
N ARG A 55 -11.92 7.86 -2.70
CA ARG A 55 -12.20 9.00 -3.58
C ARG A 55 -13.40 9.77 -3.06
N ILE A 56 -13.23 11.05 -2.77
CA ILE A 56 -14.31 11.95 -2.36
C ILE A 56 -15.13 12.32 -3.60
N SER A 57 -16.45 12.29 -3.48
CA SER A 57 -17.38 12.68 -4.55
C SER A 57 -17.25 14.15 -4.92
N PRO A 58 -17.60 14.54 -6.17
CA PRO A 58 -17.52 15.94 -6.62
C PRO A 58 -18.41 16.91 -5.82
N ASP A 59 -19.45 16.40 -5.13
CA ASP A 59 -20.29 17.20 -4.24
C ASP A 59 -19.73 17.29 -2.81
N GLY A 60 -18.63 16.59 -2.51
CA GLY A 60 -17.98 16.59 -1.20
C GLY A 60 -18.76 15.89 -0.08
N THR A 61 -19.76 15.06 -0.40
CA THR A 61 -20.62 14.42 0.63
C THR A 61 -20.27 12.97 0.91
N THR A 62 -19.68 12.27 -0.07
CA THR A 62 -19.52 10.81 -0.07
C THR A 62 -18.07 10.44 -0.34
N VAL A 63 -17.60 9.35 0.26
CA VAL A 63 -16.33 8.71 -0.11
C VAL A 63 -16.59 7.32 -0.66
N ALA A 64 -15.99 7.00 -1.80
CA ALA A 64 -15.99 5.67 -2.41
C ALA A 64 -14.62 5.01 -2.25
N TRP A 65 -14.55 3.71 -1.99
CA TRP A 65 -13.28 2.97 -1.91
C TRP A 65 -13.43 1.52 -2.38
N THR A 66 -12.29 0.84 -2.52
CA THR A 66 -12.23 -0.59 -2.81
C THR A 66 -11.97 -1.36 -1.53
N SER A 67 -12.82 -2.34 -1.20
CA SER A 67 -12.68 -3.19 -0.01
C SER A 67 -12.77 -4.67 -0.38
N THR A 68 -11.99 -5.51 0.31
CA THR A 68 -12.02 -6.97 0.18
C THR A 68 -12.81 -7.66 1.30
N ARG A 69 -13.60 -6.90 2.09
CA ARG A 69 -14.22 -7.41 3.32
C ARG A 69 -15.19 -8.56 3.09
N ASP A 70 -15.75 -8.62 1.88
CA ASP A 70 -16.69 -9.64 1.44
C ASP A 70 -16.04 -10.71 0.52
N GLY A 71 -14.71 -10.83 0.55
CA GLY A 71 -13.94 -11.79 -0.25
C GLY A 71 -13.21 -11.12 -1.41
N ALA A 72 -13.89 -10.94 -2.55
CA ALA A 72 -13.30 -10.23 -3.70
C ALA A 72 -13.33 -8.70 -3.48
N PRO A 73 -12.44 -7.94 -4.14
CA PRO A 73 -12.50 -6.48 -4.15
C PRO A 73 -13.81 -5.97 -4.74
N GLU A 74 -14.46 -5.04 -4.05
CA GLU A 74 -15.75 -4.44 -4.45
C GLU A 74 -15.81 -2.96 -4.08
N VAL A 75 -16.64 -2.22 -4.81
CA VAL A 75 -16.89 -0.79 -4.59
C VAL A 75 -17.80 -0.61 -3.38
N HIS A 76 -17.35 0.22 -2.46
CA HIS A 76 -18.07 0.61 -1.26
C HIS A 76 -18.14 2.13 -1.15
N ILE A 77 -19.19 2.63 -0.51
CA ILE A 77 -19.40 4.06 -0.24
C ILE A 77 -19.84 4.29 1.21
N ALA A 78 -19.57 5.48 1.72
CA ALA A 78 -20.11 6.01 2.97
C ALA A 78 -20.17 7.53 2.91
N SER A 79 -21.04 8.15 3.72
CA SER A 79 -21.02 9.59 3.94
C SER A 79 -19.70 10.01 4.61
N LEU A 80 -19.19 11.18 4.25
CA LEU A 80 -18.03 11.79 4.92
C LEU A 80 -18.32 12.19 6.38
N ASP A 81 -19.59 12.45 6.70
CA ASP A 81 -20.06 12.68 8.07
C ASP A 81 -20.09 11.39 8.92
N GLY A 82 -19.84 10.24 8.28
CA GLY A 82 -19.90 8.91 8.88
C GLY A 82 -21.25 8.21 8.70
N GLY A 83 -21.39 7.07 9.35
CA GLY A 83 -22.56 6.18 9.20
C GLY A 83 -22.20 4.86 8.51
N PRO A 84 -23.20 4.01 8.25
CA PRO A 84 -22.97 2.67 7.69
C PRO A 84 -22.46 2.75 6.25
N ALA A 85 -21.44 1.95 5.95
CA ALA A 85 -20.96 1.76 4.59
C ALA A 85 -21.92 0.90 3.76
N LYS A 86 -22.19 1.32 2.52
CA LYS A 86 -22.97 0.58 1.51
C LYS A 86 -22.04 -0.04 0.47
N ARG A 87 -22.27 -1.31 0.12
CA ARG A 87 -21.63 -1.97 -1.03
C ARG A 87 -22.42 -1.66 -2.30
N LEU A 88 -21.73 -1.30 -3.38
CA LEU A 88 -22.35 -1.00 -4.68
C LEU A 88 -22.18 -2.10 -5.72
N THR A 89 -21.12 -2.92 -5.65
CA THR A 89 -20.84 -3.94 -6.66
C THR A 89 -20.77 -5.34 -6.08
N HIS A 90 -21.17 -6.34 -6.87
CA HIS A 90 -21.12 -7.76 -6.52
C HIS A 90 -20.50 -8.57 -7.67
N TRP A 91 -19.35 -8.10 -8.15
CA TRP A 91 -18.72 -8.61 -9.36
C TRP A 91 -17.81 -9.81 -9.14
N GLY A 92 -17.28 -10.01 -7.93
CA GLY A 92 -16.36 -11.12 -7.66
C GLY A 92 -15.04 -11.05 -8.46
N SER A 93 -14.69 -9.89 -9.03
CA SER A 93 -13.47 -9.72 -9.81
C SER A 93 -12.29 -9.31 -8.93
N TRP A 94 -11.17 -10.04 -9.04
CA TRP A 94 -9.90 -9.70 -8.38
C TRP A 94 -9.25 -8.40 -8.86
N LYS A 95 -9.82 -7.75 -9.87
CA LYS A 95 -9.30 -6.54 -10.50
C LYS A 95 -10.28 -5.36 -10.41
N THR A 96 -11.30 -5.45 -9.56
CA THR A 96 -12.16 -4.31 -9.25
C THR A 96 -11.38 -3.27 -8.45
N GLN A 97 -11.39 -2.03 -8.91
CA GLN A 97 -10.75 -0.90 -8.22
C GLN A 97 -11.47 0.41 -8.53
N VAL A 98 -11.77 1.19 -7.50
CA VAL A 98 -12.24 2.58 -7.61
C VAL A 98 -11.11 3.45 -8.16
N ARG A 99 -11.40 4.27 -9.17
CA ARG A 99 -10.45 5.23 -9.75
C ARG A 99 -10.84 6.68 -9.49
N GLY A 100 -12.12 6.97 -9.41
CA GLY A 100 -12.64 8.32 -9.21
C GLY A 100 -14.15 8.36 -9.39
N TRP A 101 -14.60 9.44 -10.01
CA TRP A 101 -16.00 9.71 -10.29
C TRP A 101 -16.17 10.06 -11.76
N THR A 102 -17.28 9.66 -12.34
CA THR A 102 -17.67 10.11 -13.68
C THR A 102 -18.33 11.50 -13.59
N PRO A 103 -18.40 12.27 -14.70
CA PRO A 103 -18.98 13.62 -14.69
C PRO A 103 -20.45 13.71 -14.23
N ASP A 104 -21.20 12.62 -14.37
CA ASP A 104 -22.59 12.46 -13.92
C ASP A 104 -22.72 12.07 -12.43
N GLY A 105 -21.60 12.02 -11.68
CA GLY A 105 -21.61 11.77 -10.23
C GLY A 105 -21.68 10.28 -9.83
N ASN A 106 -21.45 9.37 -10.77
CA ASN A 106 -21.34 7.94 -10.48
C ASN A 106 -19.90 7.55 -10.13
N VAL A 107 -19.71 6.41 -9.45
CA VAL A 107 -18.36 5.94 -9.13
C VAL A 107 -17.72 5.36 -10.40
N LEU A 108 -16.54 5.87 -10.76
CA LEU A 108 -15.71 5.31 -11.82
C LEU A 108 -14.86 4.17 -11.24
N ALA A 109 -15.07 2.96 -11.73
CA ALA A 109 -14.31 1.78 -11.33
C ALA A 109 -13.73 1.06 -12.55
N LEU A 110 -12.55 0.44 -12.39
CA LEU A 110 -12.03 -0.54 -13.33
C LEU A 110 -12.34 -1.93 -12.84
N SER A 111 -12.72 -2.84 -13.73
CA SER A 111 -12.92 -4.25 -13.37
C SER A 111 -12.78 -5.16 -14.58
N THR A 112 -12.43 -6.43 -14.34
CA THR A 112 -12.51 -7.50 -15.34
C THR A 112 -13.81 -8.30 -15.23
N TYR A 113 -14.84 -7.78 -14.54
CA TYR A 113 -16.14 -8.43 -14.46
C TYR A 113 -16.71 -8.75 -15.85
N GLY A 114 -17.16 -10.00 -16.02
CA GLY A 114 -17.68 -10.50 -17.30
C GLY A 114 -16.62 -10.70 -18.39
N GLN A 115 -15.33 -10.65 -18.07
CA GLN A 115 -14.23 -10.80 -19.04
C GLN A 115 -13.50 -12.12 -18.87
N ALA A 116 -13.08 -12.70 -20.00
CA ALA A 116 -12.35 -13.98 -20.04
C ALA A 116 -10.91 -13.89 -19.52
N SER A 117 -10.39 -12.68 -19.23
CA SER A 117 -9.01 -12.48 -18.82
C SER A 117 -8.89 -11.38 -17.77
N LEU A 118 -8.06 -11.65 -16.75
CA LEU A 118 -7.65 -10.65 -15.74
C LEU A 118 -6.76 -9.54 -16.30
N ARG A 119 -6.34 -9.64 -17.57
CA ARG A 119 -5.55 -8.63 -18.28
C ARG A 119 -6.41 -7.66 -19.09
N ARG A 120 -7.73 -7.71 -18.96
CA ARG A 120 -8.61 -6.81 -19.70
C ARG A 120 -9.59 -6.16 -18.73
N THR A 121 -9.16 -5.04 -18.19
CA THR A 121 -9.95 -4.17 -17.33
C THR A 121 -10.76 -3.21 -18.19
N TRP A 122 -12.04 -3.05 -17.87
CA TRP A 122 -12.91 -2.03 -18.46
C TRP A 122 -13.28 -0.99 -17.41
N ALA A 123 -13.43 0.24 -17.86
CA ALA A 123 -14.04 1.29 -17.07
C ALA A 123 -15.55 1.10 -16.96
N ARG A 124 -16.05 1.28 -15.74
CA ARG A 124 -17.44 1.08 -15.33
C ARG A 124 -17.92 2.34 -14.62
N SER A 125 -19.11 2.80 -14.99
CA SER A 125 -19.87 3.79 -14.23
C SER A 125 -20.81 3.04 -13.28
N VAL A 126 -20.63 3.22 -11.97
CA VAL A 126 -21.39 2.52 -10.93
C VAL A 126 -22.34 3.49 -10.22
N PRO A 127 -23.66 3.32 -10.39
CA PRO A 127 -24.66 4.14 -9.71
C PRO A 127 -24.63 4.03 -8.19
N LEU A 128 -24.86 5.15 -7.49
CA LEU A 128 -24.90 5.21 -6.02
C LEU A 128 -26.11 4.50 -5.40
N ASP A 129 -27.19 4.35 -6.17
CA ASP A 129 -28.37 3.59 -5.75
C ASP A 129 -28.10 2.07 -5.69
N GLY A 130 -26.97 1.60 -6.25
CA GLY A 130 -26.62 0.17 -6.33
C GLY A 130 -27.26 -0.53 -7.53
N GLY A 131 -27.83 0.24 -8.46
CA GLY A 131 -28.34 -0.24 -9.73
C GLY A 131 -27.25 -0.82 -10.64
N PRO A 132 -27.64 -1.33 -11.82
CA PRO A 132 -26.70 -1.95 -12.75
C PRO A 132 -25.68 -0.93 -13.26
N ALA A 133 -24.40 -1.30 -13.17
CA ALA A 133 -23.31 -0.49 -13.70
C ALA A 133 -23.22 -0.55 -15.23
N THR A 134 -22.80 0.56 -15.83
CA THR A 134 -22.64 0.70 -17.29
C THR A 134 -21.17 0.54 -17.68
N THR A 135 -20.89 -0.12 -18.81
CA THR A 135 -19.54 -0.18 -19.39
C THR A 135 -19.27 1.10 -20.18
N LEU A 136 -18.16 1.79 -19.90
CA LEU A 136 -17.75 2.94 -20.69
C LEU A 136 -17.12 2.49 -22.01
N PRO A 137 -17.31 3.22 -23.12
CA PRO A 137 -16.99 2.77 -24.48
C PRO A 137 -15.50 2.90 -24.86
N TYR A 138 -14.58 2.90 -23.90
CA TYR A 138 -13.14 3.12 -24.14
C TYR A 138 -12.34 1.85 -24.44
N GLY A 139 -12.98 0.68 -24.39
CA GLY A 139 -12.28 -0.60 -24.49
C GLY A 139 -11.44 -0.92 -23.23
N PRO A 140 -10.44 -1.82 -23.36
CA PRO A 140 -9.55 -2.17 -22.26
C PRO A 140 -8.64 -1.00 -21.84
N VAL A 141 -8.77 -0.56 -20.59
CA VAL A 141 -8.04 0.61 -20.06
C VAL A 141 -7.51 0.33 -18.66
N GLY A 142 -6.37 0.94 -18.34
CA GLY A 142 -5.74 0.92 -17.02
C GLY A 142 -6.12 2.11 -16.15
N ASP A 143 -6.66 3.18 -16.74
CA ASP A 143 -7.26 4.33 -16.05
C ASP A 143 -8.02 5.22 -17.03
N VAL A 144 -8.89 6.08 -16.50
CA VAL A 144 -9.63 7.10 -17.26
C VAL A 144 -9.65 8.40 -16.46
N ALA A 145 -9.33 9.51 -17.11
CA ALA A 145 -9.44 10.85 -16.56
C ALA A 145 -10.36 11.70 -17.45
N HIS A 146 -11.47 12.15 -16.87
CA HIS A 146 -12.40 13.11 -17.48
C HIS A 146 -12.01 14.54 -17.09
N GLY A 147 -12.08 15.46 -18.04
CA GLY A 147 -11.80 16.88 -17.87
C GLY A 147 -12.13 17.63 -19.17
N PRO A 148 -11.30 18.61 -19.60
CA PRO A 148 -11.47 19.24 -20.90
C PRO A 148 -11.50 18.27 -22.09
N GLY A 149 -10.88 17.10 -21.95
CA GLY A 149 -11.04 15.96 -22.84
C GLY A 149 -10.97 14.65 -22.07
N VAL A 150 -10.94 13.51 -22.76
CA VAL A 150 -10.79 12.19 -22.12
C VAL A 150 -9.36 11.71 -22.29
N VAL A 151 -8.68 11.45 -21.18
CA VAL A 151 -7.35 10.81 -21.16
C VAL A 151 -7.50 9.37 -20.68
N LEU A 152 -6.93 8.44 -21.43
CA LEU A 152 -6.88 7.02 -21.11
C LEU A 152 -5.45 6.59 -20.83
N LEU A 153 -5.29 5.69 -19.85
CA LEU A 153 -4.04 5.00 -19.62
C LEU A 153 -4.09 3.59 -20.20
N SER A 154 -3.18 3.25 -21.12
CA SER A 154 -3.05 1.88 -21.64
C SER A 154 -2.15 1.04 -20.72
N ALA A 155 -2.65 0.67 -19.54
CA ALA A 155 -1.91 -0.18 -18.60
C ALA A 155 -2.75 -1.36 -18.07
N PRO A 156 -3.22 -2.29 -18.92
CA PRO A 156 -4.02 -3.45 -18.48
C PRO A 156 -3.26 -4.42 -17.56
N MET A 157 -1.92 -4.35 -17.53
CA MET A 157 -1.04 -5.11 -16.63
C MET A 157 -0.30 -4.20 -15.64
N GLY A 158 -0.63 -2.91 -15.59
CA GLY A 158 0.08 -1.88 -14.82
C GLY A 158 0.24 -2.30 -13.37
N ARG A 159 1.45 -2.78 -13.04
CA ARG A 159 1.90 -2.79 -11.65
C ARG A 159 2.38 -1.39 -11.41
N GLU A 160 1.88 -0.79 -10.33
CA GLU A 160 2.38 0.49 -9.87
C GLU A 160 3.93 0.49 -9.89
N ALA A 161 4.54 1.57 -10.39
CA ALA A 161 5.98 1.65 -10.65
C ALA A 161 6.86 1.27 -9.44
N ALA A 162 6.31 1.33 -8.22
CA ALA A 162 6.93 0.84 -7.00
C ALA A 162 7.30 -0.66 -7.02
N TRP A 163 6.58 -1.50 -7.77
CA TRP A 163 6.83 -2.94 -7.85
C TRP A 163 7.96 -3.29 -8.83
N TRP A 164 8.17 -2.46 -9.85
CA TRP A 164 9.25 -2.59 -10.81
C TRP A 164 9.66 -1.21 -11.31
N LYS A 165 10.60 -0.61 -10.57
CA LYS A 165 11.13 0.73 -10.87
C LYS A 165 11.78 0.76 -12.25
N ARG A 166 11.59 1.86 -12.99
CA ARG A 166 12.20 2.14 -14.29
C ARG A 166 11.84 1.10 -15.35
N TYR A 167 10.64 0.54 -15.26
CA TYR A 167 10.17 -0.43 -16.24
C TYR A 167 10.00 0.22 -17.62
N ARG A 168 10.51 -0.45 -18.66
CA ARG A 168 10.48 -0.02 -20.08
C ARG A 168 9.93 -1.09 -21.03
N GLY A 169 9.34 -2.17 -20.50
CA GLY A 169 8.80 -3.23 -21.34
C GLY A 169 7.47 -2.84 -21.98
N GLY A 170 6.94 -3.72 -22.85
CA GLY A 170 5.75 -3.45 -23.67
C GLY A 170 4.44 -3.24 -22.89
N THR A 171 4.42 -3.39 -21.57
CA THR A 171 3.26 -3.09 -20.72
C THR A 171 3.41 -1.80 -19.91
N ALA A 172 4.40 -0.96 -20.23
CA ALA A 172 4.54 0.35 -19.61
C ALA A 172 3.33 1.20 -19.98
N GLY A 173 2.77 1.91 -19.00
CA GLY A 173 1.62 2.77 -19.21
C GLY A 173 1.92 3.85 -20.23
N LYS A 174 1.03 4.01 -21.20
CA LYS A 174 1.04 5.07 -22.20
C LYS A 174 -0.27 5.84 -22.12
N LEU A 175 -0.19 7.14 -22.36
CA LEU A 175 -1.36 8.00 -22.38
C LEU A 175 -1.93 8.08 -23.80
N TRP A 176 -3.24 8.07 -23.87
CA TRP A 176 -4.02 8.30 -25.07
C TRP A 176 -5.03 9.39 -24.74
N ILE A 177 -5.25 10.32 -25.66
CA ILE A 177 -6.14 11.44 -25.45
C ILE A 177 -7.10 11.57 -26.64
N ASP A 178 -8.37 11.72 -26.33
CA ASP A 178 -9.34 12.32 -27.24
C ASP A 178 -9.27 13.83 -27.02
N ARG A 179 -8.87 14.55 -28.08
CA ARG A 179 -8.59 15.99 -28.04
C ARG A 179 -9.84 16.86 -28.19
N ALA A 180 -11.02 16.26 -28.29
CA ALA A 180 -12.27 17.01 -28.29
C ALA A 180 -12.33 17.94 -27.06
N ALA A 181 -12.77 19.18 -27.28
CA ALA A 181 -12.89 20.15 -26.22
C ALA A 181 -14.04 19.81 -25.26
N ALA A 182 -14.04 20.43 -24.09
CA ALA A 182 -15.04 20.17 -23.06
C ALA A 182 -16.45 20.48 -23.61
N GLY A 183 -17.30 19.46 -23.71
CA GLY A 183 -18.66 19.61 -24.23
C GLY A 183 -18.80 19.43 -25.75
N GLU A 184 -17.72 19.16 -26.46
CA GLU A 184 -17.77 18.62 -27.81
C GLU A 184 -17.82 17.09 -27.75
N GLU A 185 -18.72 16.48 -28.51
CA GLU A 185 -18.63 15.04 -28.76
C GLU A 185 -17.39 14.81 -29.62
N GLY A 186 -16.35 14.23 -29.02
CA GLY A 186 -15.23 13.71 -29.79
C GLY A 186 -15.70 12.67 -30.79
N ASP A 187 -14.96 12.53 -31.89
CA ASP A 187 -15.21 11.51 -32.90
C ASP A 187 -14.89 10.09 -32.39
N GLY A 188 -14.41 9.97 -31.15
CA GLY A 188 -13.98 8.73 -30.51
C GLY A 188 -12.58 8.29 -30.92
N GLU A 189 -11.82 9.15 -31.61
CA GLU A 189 -10.43 8.89 -31.99
C GLU A 189 -9.46 9.30 -30.88
N PHE A 190 -8.74 8.31 -30.35
CA PHE A 190 -7.72 8.52 -29.33
C PHE A 190 -6.33 8.53 -29.97
N VAL A 191 -5.57 9.60 -29.74
CA VAL A 191 -4.18 9.72 -30.20
C VAL A 191 -3.21 9.54 -29.04
N ARG A 192 -2.02 9.01 -29.33
CA ARG A 192 -0.99 8.79 -28.32
C ARG A 192 -0.41 10.12 -27.82
N LEU A 193 -0.36 10.29 -26.51
CA LEU A 193 0.29 11.42 -25.84
C LEU A 193 1.66 10.99 -25.31
N HIS A 194 2.66 11.86 -25.43
CA HIS A 194 4.03 11.60 -24.97
C HIS A 194 4.66 10.33 -25.56
N GLU A 195 4.58 10.17 -26.88
CA GLU A 195 5.08 8.97 -27.58
C GLU A 195 6.55 8.67 -27.27
N GLU A 196 7.38 9.72 -27.29
CA GLU A 196 8.83 9.67 -27.06
C GLU A 196 9.24 9.60 -25.58
N LEU A 197 8.29 9.63 -24.65
CA LEU A 197 8.61 9.60 -23.23
C LEU A 197 9.04 8.18 -22.81
N ASP A 198 10.33 8.05 -22.52
CA ASP A 198 10.93 6.80 -22.05
C ASP A 198 10.69 6.59 -20.55
N GLY A 199 9.42 6.35 -20.19
CA GLY A 199 8.98 6.15 -18.82
C GLY A 199 7.73 5.27 -18.73
N ASN A 200 7.52 4.69 -17.55
CA ASN A 200 6.19 4.20 -17.19
C ASN A 200 5.33 5.40 -16.78
N ILE A 201 4.09 5.49 -17.27
CA ILE A 201 3.14 6.55 -16.91
C ILE A 201 1.99 5.96 -16.09
N GLU A 202 1.56 6.66 -15.04
CA GLU A 202 0.48 6.20 -14.15
C GLU A 202 -0.36 7.38 -13.62
N TYR A 203 -1.58 7.09 -13.13
CA TYR A 203 -2.47 8.05 -12.48
C TYR A 203 -2.69 9.36 -13.27
N PRO A 204 -3.12 9.30 -14.54
CA PRO A 204 -3.51 10.51 -15.26
C PRO A 204 -4.69 11.20 -14.57
N SER A 205 -4.72 12.53 -14.60
CA SER A 205 -5.83 13.36 -14.14
C SER A 205 -5.76 14.74 -14.81
N TRP A 206 -6.84 15.51 -14.73
CA TRP A 206 -6.86 16.89 -15.19
C TRP A 206 -6.73 17.88 -14.03
N VAL A 207 -5.92 18.94 -14.24
CA VAL A 207 -5.85 20.12 -13.38
C VAL A 207 -5.91 21.35 -14.28
N GLY A 208 -7.04 22.07 -14.24
CA GLY A 208 -7.35 23.08 -15.25
C GLY A 208 -7.22 22.51 -16.66
N GLU A 209 -6.37 23.12 -17.47
CA GLU A 209 -6.09 22.73 -18.87
C GLU A 209 -4.91 21.76 -19.02
N ARG A 210 -4.34 21.28 -17.91
CA ARG A 210 -3.14 20.42 -17.92
C ARG A 210 -3.47 18.98 -17.56
N VAL A 211 -2.83 18.05 -18.26
CA VAL A 211 -2.85 16.63 -17.93
C VAL A 211 -1.74 16.38 -16.91
N VAL A 212 -2.09 16.01 -15.69
CA VAL A 212 -1.17 15.60 -14.63
C VAL A 212 -1.02 14.08 -14.65
N PHE A 213 0.19 13.59 -14.41
CA PHE A 213 0.47 12.15 -14.33
C PHE A 213 1.74 11.88 -13.53
N LEU A 214 1.93 10.62 -13.12
CA LEU A 214 3.17 10.11 -12.57
C LEU A 214 4.04 9.50 -13.65
N SER A 215 5.35 9.75 -13.61
CA SER A 215 6.31 9.05 -14.48
C SER A 215 7.69 8.90 -13.82
N ASP A 216 8.47 7.92 -14.26
CA ASP A 216 9.86 7.71 -13.82
C ASP A 216 10.88 7.77 -14.97
N HIS A 217 10.58 8.52 -16.03
CA HIS A 217 11.47 8.70 -17.17
C HIS A 217 12.82 9.34 -16.78
N GLU A 218 12.84 10.18 -15.75
CA GLU A 218 14.07 10.76 -15.17
C GLU A 218 14.62 9.96 -13.97
N GLY A 219 14.30 8.67 -13.86
CA GLY A 219 14.91 7.72 -12.92
C GLY A 219 14.25 7.56 -11.56
N VAL A 220 13.47 8.56 -11.10
CA VAL A 220 12.62 8.49 -9.90
C VAL A 220 11.20 8.87 -10.27
N GLY A 221 10.21 8.15 -9.71
CA GLY A 221 8.79 8.46 -9.92
C GLY A 221 8.44 9.85 -9.40
N ALA A 222 7.94 10.70 -10.28
CA ALA A 222 7.67 12.11 -10.01
C ALA A 222 6.31 12.52 -10.60
N VAL A 223 5.74 13.60 -10.05
CA VAL A 223 4.55 14.26 -10.62
C VAL A 223 5.00 15.12 -11.79
N TYR A 224 4.37 14.93 -12.95
CA TYR A 224 4.55 15.73 -14.15
C TYR A 224 3.22 16.30 -14.62
N SER A 225 3.28 17.31 -15.47
CA SER A 225 2.12 17.77 -16.22
C SER A 225 2.51 18.26 -17.62
N SER A 226 1.57 18.25 -18.54
CA SER A 226 1.70 18.82 -19.88
C SER A 226 0.37 19.41 -20.35
N LEU A 227 0.40 20.17 -21.45
CA LEU A 227 -0.82 20.55 -22.17
C LEU A 227 -1.41 19.35 -22.91
N ALA A 228 -2.67 19.46 -23.33
CA ALA A 228 -3.40 18.39 -24.02
C ALA A 228 -2.73 17.90 -25.33
N ASP A 229 -1.93 18.75 -25.96
CA ASP A 229 -1.13 18.42 -27.15
C ASP A 229 0.22 17.76 -26.83
N GLY A 230 0.57 17.64 -25.54
CA GLY A 230 1.81 17.06 -25.03
C GLY A 230 2.96 18.05 -24.92
N SER A 231 2.74 19.31 -25.27
CA SER A 231 3.73 20.38 -25.13
C SER A 231 3.85 20.84 -23.67
N ASP A 232 4.88 21.65 -23.42
CA ASP A 232 5.14 22.26 -22.10
C ASP A 232 5.16 21.21 -20.98
N LEU A 233 5.92 20.13 -21.16
CA LEU A 233 6.11 19.10 -20.15
C LEU A 233 6.90 19.67 -18.97
N ARG A 234 6.30 19.64 -17.78
CA ARG A 234 6.86 20.15 -16.53
C ARG A 234 6.93 19.06 -15.47
N ARG A 235 7.96 19.13 -14.62
CA ARG A 235 8.13 18.31 -13.42
C ARG A 235 7.77 19.13 -12.18
N HIS A 236 7.09 18.51 -11.22
CA HIS A 236 6.57 19.18 -10.02
C HIS A 236 7.09 18.61 -8.70
N THR A 237 8.10 17.74 -8.75
CA THR A 237 8.67 17.10 -7.55
C THR A 237 10.19 16.99 -7.69
N ALA A 238 10.93 16.94 -6.58
CA ALA A 238 12.38 16.89 -6.58
C ALA A 238 12.95 15.63 -7.28
N VAL A 239 14.18 15.74 -7.79
CA VAL A 239 14.91 14.69 -8.52
C VAL A 239 15.39 13.57 -7.61
N ASP A 240 15.88 13.91 -6.42
CA ASP A 240 16.58 12.98 -5.52
C ASP A 240 15.70 12.44 -4.37
N GLY A 241 14.39 12.35 -4.61
CA GLY A 241 13.40 11.95 -3.60
C GLY A 241 13.02 10.46 -3.60
N PHE A 242 12.14 10.10 -2.67
CA PHE A 242 11.34 8.88 -2.81
C PHE A 242 10.30 9.05 -3.93
N TYR A 243 9.90 7.94 -4.55
CA TYR A 243 8.88 7.94 -5.60
C TYR A 243 7.59 8.63 -5.12
N ALA A 244 7.13 9.63 -5.86
CA ALA A 244 5.75 10.09 -5.80
C ALA A 244 4.82 8.99 -6.32
N ARG A 245 3.73 8.74 -5.58
CA ARG A 245 2.82 7.61 -5.79
C ARG A 245 1.38 8.03 -5.54
N HIS A 246 0.44 7.35 -6.20
CA HIS A 246 -0.99 7.51 -5.96
C HIS A 246 -1.49 8.95 -6.12
N ALA A 247 -1.01 9.66 -7.14
CA ALA A 247 -1.46 11.02 -7.38
C ALA A 247 -2.98 11.09 -7.60
N ALA A 248 -3.60 12.15 -7.09
CA ALA A 248 -5.02 12.46 -7.20
C ALA A 248 -5.22 13.97 -7.13
N THR A 249 -6.40 14.45 -7.53
CA THR A 249 -6.70 15.89 -7.67
C THR A 249 -8.16 16.18 -7.41
N ASP A 250 -8.45 17.44 -7.05
CA ASP A 250 -9.80 18.03 -7.04
C ASP A 250 -10.08 18.89 -8.28
N GLY A 251 -9.19 18.86 -9.27
CA GLY A 251 -9.23 19.67 -10.50
C GLY A 251 -8.38 20.96 -10.43
N THR A 252 -7.88 21.33 -9.25
CA THR A 252 -7.05 22.54 -9.05
C THR A 252 -5.71 22.25 -8.37
N ARG A 253 -5.70 21.29 -7.45
CA ARG A 253 -4.56 20.93 -6.60
C ARG A 253 -4.22 19.47 -6.76
N VAL A 254 -2.96 19.09 -6.54
CA VAL A 254 -2.52 17.69 -6.65
C VAL A 254 -2.05 17.18 -5.30
N VAL A 255 -2.60 16.05 -4.85
CA VAL A 255 -2.09 15.31 -3.71
C VAL A 255 -1.42 14.02 -4.16
N TYR A 256 -0.35 13.64 -3.49
CA TYR A 256 0.33 12.37 -3.73
C TYR A 256 0.92 11.83 -2.43
N SER A 257 1.30 10.56 -2.44
CA SER A 257 2.03 9.92 -1.35
C SER A 257 3.51 9.75 -1.71
N SER A 258 4.40 9.95 -0.74
CA SER A 258 5.83 9.66 -0.88
C SER A 258 6.40 9.30 0.49
N ALA A 259 7.22 8.25 0.55
CA ALA A 259 7.81 7.73 1.78
C ALA A 259 6.82 7.42 2.94
N GLY A 260 5.55 7.14 2.64
CA GLY A 260 4.51 6.91 3.67
C GLY A 260 3.88 8.18 4.23
N GLU A 261 4.19 9.34 3.63
CA GLU A 261 3.64 10.64 3.97
C GLU A 261 2.77 11.16 2.81
N LEU A 262 1.92 12.15 3.10
CA LEU A 262 1.09 12.82 2.09
C LEU A 262 1.66 14.20 1.80
N TRP A 263 1.68 14.55 0.52
CA TRP A 263 2.24 15.79 -0.02
C TRP A 263 1.20 16.45 -0.90
N LEU A 264 1.11 17.77 -0.78
CA LEU A 264 0.19 18.61 -1.53
C LEU A 264 0.97 19.61 -2.37
N LEU A 265 0.52 19.75 -3.61
CA LEU A 265 0.91 20.77 -4.54
C LEU A 265 -0.31 21.68 -4.74
N ASP A 266 -0.21 22.93 -4.27
CA ASP A 266 -1.33 23.88 -4.27
C ASP A 266 -1.64 24.44 -5.68
N ASP A 267 -0.68 24.44 -6.61
CA ASP A 267 -0.86 24.79 -8.02
C ASP A 267 0.23 24.18 -8.92
N LEU A 268 0.09 24.28 -10.25
CA LEU A 268 1.07 23.78 -11.23
C LEU A 268 2.01 24.86 -11.78
N ASP A 269 1.96 26.08 -11.23
CA ASP A 269 2.62 27.28 -11.74
C ASP A 269 3.78 27.76 -10.85
N GLY A 270 4.32 26.84 -10.05
CA GLY A 270 5.55 27.05 -9.28
C GLY A 270 5.41 26.81 -7.78
N ALA A 271 4.25 26.36 -7.29
CA ALA A 271 4.13 25.90 -5.92
C ALA A 271 5.15 24.79 -5.61
N GLU A 272 5.82 24.91 -4.47
CA GLU A 272 6.66 23.85 -3.93
C GLU A 272 5.79 22.84 -3.17
N PRO A 273 5.98 21.52 -3.36
CA PRO A 273 5.22 20.53 -2.62
C PRO A 273 5.41 20.65 -1.12
N ARG A 274 4.32 20.68 -0.36
CA ARG A 274 4.34 20.71 1.10
C ARG A 274 3.79 19.43 1.71
N ARG A 275 4.43 18.96 2.77
CA ARG A 275 3.98 17.79 3.54
C ARG A 275 2.76 18.17 4.38
N LEU A 276 1.77 17.28 4.42
CA LEU A 276 0.59 17.42 5.29
C LEU A 276 0.87 16.78 6.65
N ASP A 277 0.76 17.56 7.73
CA ASP A 277 0.95 17.06 9.10
C ASP A 277 -0.36 16.46 9.65
N ILE A 278 -0.55 15.16 9.42
CA ILE A 278 -1.76 14.43 9.77
C ILE A 278 -1.48 13.46 10.91
N ARG A 279 -2.33 13.54 11.94
CA ARG A 279 -2.30 12.63 13.09
C ARG A 279 -3.52 11.73 13.09
N LEU A 280 -3.30 10.41 12.98
CA LEU A 280 -4.37 9.42 13.12
C LEU A 280 -4.98 9.50 14.53
N GLY A 281 -6.28 9.73 14.60
CA GLY A 281 -7.02 9.79 15.86
C GLY A 281 -7.61 8.43 16.24
N GLY A 282 -7.45 7.98 17.48
CA GLY A 282 -8.11 6.77 17.99
C GLY A 282 -7.14 5.81 18.68
N GLN A 283 -7.67 4.68 19.13
CA GLN A 283 -6.84 3.59 19.68
C GLN A 283 -6.26 2.77 18.53
N ARG A 284 -4.93 2.68 18.48
CA ARG A 284 -4.20 1.89 17.47
C ARG A 284 -4.18 0.42 17.88
N VAL A 285 -5.35 -0.22 17.85
CA VAL A 285 -5.57 -1.57 18.39
C VAL A 285 -4.66 -2.61 17.74
N ASP A 286 -4.33 -2.44 16.45
CA ASP A 286 -3.48 -3.37 15.71
C ASP A 286 -1.99 -3.27 16.09
N LEU A 287 -1.58 -2.23 16.83
CA LEU A 287 -0.25 -2.14 17.43
C LEU A 287 -0.16 -2.81 18.80
N GLN A 288 -1.28 -3.28 19.36
CA GLN A 288 -1.26 -3.95 20.66
C GLN A 288 -0.55 -5.32 20.53
N PRO A 289 0.27 -5.69 21.53
CA PRO A 289 0.77 -7.06 21.62
C PRO A 289 -0.40 -8.05 21.66
N HIS A 290 -0.33 -9.09 20.82
CA HIS A 290 -1.35 -10.14 20.78
C HIS A 290 -0.71 -11.53 20.74
N PRO A 291 -1.37 -12.56 21.29
CA PRO A 291 -0.90 -13.93 21.20
C PRO A 291 -0.98 -14.42 19.75
N VAL A 292 -0.01 -15.23 19.35
CA VAL A 292 0.04 -15.82 18.01
C VAL A 292 -0.28 -17.31 18.09
N ASN A 293 -0.98 -17.86 17.08
CA ASN A 293 -1.18 -19.30 16.99
C ASN A 293 0.16 -19.99 16.66
N ALA A 294 0.74 -20.68 17.65
CA ALA A 294 2.06 -21.29 17.52
C ALA A 294 2.13 -22.34 16.40
N ALA A 295 1.06 -23.12 16.19
CA ALA A 295 1.03 -24.16 15.16
C ALA A 295 1.10 -23.58 13.74
N ARG A 296 0.42 -22.45 13.49
CA ARG A 296 0.48 -21.73 12.20
C ARG A 296 1.88 -21.23 11.86
N TRP A 297 2.67 -20.88 12.87
CA TRP A 297 4.00 -20.29 12.72
C TRP A 297 5.14 -21.23 13.13
N PHE A 298 4.85 -22.54 13.22
CA PHE A 298 5.83 -23.55 13.53
C PHE A 298 6.93 -23.58 12.45
N GLY A 299 8.18 -23.45 12.89
CA GLY A 299 9.35 -23.53 12.01
C GLY A 299 10.02 -24.90 12.06
N ALA A 300 10.44 -25.31 13.27
CA ALA A 300 11.15 -26.56 13.48
C ALA A 300 11.06 -26.99 14.94
N ALA A 301 11.27 -28.29 15.20
CA ALA A 301 11.43 -28.84 16.53
C ALA A 301 12.65 -29.77 16.59
N ALA A 302 13.34 -29.77 17.74
CA ALA A 302 14.40 -30.70 18.07
C ALA A 302 14.14 -31.26 19.47
N PRO A 303 13.68 -32.52 19.59
CA PRO A 303 13.56 -33.21 20.88
C PRO A 303 14.91 -33.35 21.58
N ASP A 304 14.92 -33.35 22.91
CA ASP A 304 16.09 -33.83 23.65
C ASP A 304 16.27 -35.34 23.45
N HIS A 305 17.43 -35.81 23.89
CA HIS A 305 17.77 -37.23 23.90
C HIS A 305 16.77 -38.09 24.68
N THR A 306 16.04 -37.55 25.67
CA THR A 306 15.03 -38.31 26.44
C THR A 306 13.65 -38.33 25.81
N GLY A 307 13.38 -37.46 24.83
CA GLY A 307 12.04 -37.22 24.30
C GLY A 307 11.06 -36.69 25.35
N ARG A 308 11.55 -35.97 26.37
CA ARG A 308 10.71 -35.34 27.41
C ARG A 308 10.55 -33.85 27.20
N GLY A 309 11.38 -33.25 26.34
CA GLY A 309 11.17 -31.89 25.88
C GLY A 309 11.68 -31.67 24.46
N SER A 310 11.39 -30.51 23.91
CA SER A 310 11.89 -30.08 22.62
C SER A 310 12.21 -28.60 22.62
N ALA A 311 13.27 -28.25 21.90
CA ALA A 311 13.46 -26.90 21.42
C ALA A 311 12.58 -26.69 20.19
N ILE A 312 11.76 -25.63 20.18
CA ILE A 312 10.80 -25.33 19.12
C ILE A 312 11.02 -23.90 18.63
N SER A 313 11.11 -23.75 17.32
CA SER A 313 11.10 -22.45 16.64
C SER A 313 9.68 -22.08 16.26
N VAL A 314 9.20 -20.93 16.70
CA VAL A 314 7.90 -20.36 16.33
C VAL A 314 8.08 -18.89 15.99
N ARG A 315 7.71 -18.49 14.76
CA ARG A 315 7.73 -17.09 14.30
C ARG A 315 9.05 -16.33 14.60
N GLY A 316 10.20 -16.98 14.43
CA GLY A 316 11.51 -16.36 14.68
C GLY A 316 11.95 -16.33 16.15
N ALA A 317 11.21 -17.00 17.05
CA ALA A 317 11.59 -17.19 18.44
C ALA A 317 11.84 -18.67 18.73
N VAL A 318 12.76 -18.97 19.66
CA VAL A 318 13.08 -20.33 20.10
C VAL A 318 12.62 -20.52 21.55
N HIS A 319 11.89 -21.61 21.77
CA HIS A 319 11.32 -21.97 23.06
C HIS A 319 11.71 -23.39 23.44
N TRP A 320 11.92 -23.65 24.73
CA TRP A 320 11.96 -24.99 25.29
C TRP A 320 10.55 -25.39 25.76
N VAL A 321 10.06 -26.53 25.29
CA VAL A 321 8.74 -27.05 25.63
C VAL A 321 8.86 -28.45 26.19
N THR A 322 8.38 -28.66 27.41
CA THR A 322 8.25 -29.98 28.03
C THR A 322 7.04 -30.73 27.50
N HIS A 323 7.15 -32.01 27.15
CA HIS A 323 6.08 -32.77 26.51
C HIS A 323 4.97 -33.25 27.46
N ARG A 324 5.26 -33.36 28.76
CA ARG A 324 4.30 -33.87 29.76
C ARG A 324 3.76 -32.77 30.67
N SER A 325 4.65 -32.09 31.37
CA SER A 325 4.29 -31.08 32.35
C SER A 325 5.42 -30.07 32.52
N GLY A 326 5.03 -28.83 32.83
CA GLY A 326 5.95 -27.72 33.03
C GLY A 326 5.66 -26.54 32.09
N PRO A 327 6.23 -25.37 32.39
CA PRO A 327 6.08 -24.20 31.55
C PRO A 327 6.90 -24.33 30.27
N ALA A 328 6.39 -23.78 29.18
CA ALA A 328 7.23 -23.41 28.05
C ALA A 328 8.15 -22.25 28.47
N ARG A 329 9.40 -22.28 28.03
CA ARG A 329 10.41 -21.26 28.35
C ARG A 329 10.89 -20.61 27.05
N ALA A 330 10.87 -19.29 26.98
CA ALA A 330 11.55 -18.59 25.90
C ALA A 330 13.07 -18.69 26.11
N LEU A 331 13.77 -19.20 25.10
CA LEU A 331 15.25 -19.20 25.06
C LEU A 331 15.76 -18.03 24.23
N ALA A 332 15.04 -17.66 23.17
CA ALA A 332 15.26 -16.45 22.38
C ALA A 332 13.90 -15.93 21.87
N ALA A 333 13.51 -14.73 22.30
CA ALA A 333 12.23 -14.11 21.93
C ALA A 333 12.33 -12.56 21.86
N GLU A 334 13.52 -12.06 21.52
CA GLU A 334 13.77 -10.64 21.35
C GLU A 334 13.04 -10.11 20.10
N ALA A 335 12.34 -8.99 20.24
CA ALA A 335 11.60 -8.38 19.14
C ALA A 335 12.57 -7.85 18.07
N GLY A 336 12.30 -8.15 16.80
CA GLY A 336 13.16 -7.76 15.68
C GLY A 336 14.32 -8.72 15.40
N VAL A 337 14.52 -9.73 16.24
CA VAL A 337 15.54 -10.78 16.07
C VAL A 337 14.88 -12.08 15.61
N ARG A 338 15.52 -12.77 14.67
CA ARG A 338 15.10 -14.06 14.14
C ARG A 338 16.02 -15.19 14.59
N ALA A 339 15.57 -15.91 15.61
CA ALA A 339 16.10 -17.20 16.01
C ALA A 339 15.44 -18.34 15.20
N ARG A 340 16.25 -19.29 14.70
CA ARG A 340 15.78 -20.41 13.85
C ARG A 340 16.65 -21.66 13.96
N LEU A 341 16.16 -22.75 13.37
CA LEU A 341 16.87 -24.04 13.28
C LEU A 341 17.40 -24.57 14.62
N PRO A 342 16.60 -24.59 15.69
CA PRO A 342 17.08 -25.06 16.98
C PRO A 342 17.54 -26.51 16.92
N ARG A 343 18.62 -26.82 17.62
CA ARG A 343 19.16 -28.16 17.83
C ARG A 343 19.48 -28.36 19.31
N THR A 344 19.15 -29.53 19.81
CA THR A 344 19.48 -29.98 21.16
C THR A 344 20.84 -30.66 21.16
N PHE A 345 21.60 -30.46 22.23
CA PHE A 345 22.87 -31.16 22.47
C PHE A 345 23.14 -31.23 23.97
N ARG A 346 24.11 -32.05 24.40
CA ARG A 346 24.46 -32.21 25.81
C ARG A 346 25.92 -31.85 26.08
N VAL A 347 26.14 -31.23 27.22
CA VAL A 347 27.47 -30.97 27.80
C VAL A 347 27.39 -31.34 29.27
N ASP A 348 28.30 -32.21 29.75
CA ASP A 348 28.37 -32.64 31.16
C ASP A 348 27.05 -33.13 31.77
N GLY A 349 26.21 -33.76 30.94
CA GLY A 349 24.90 -34.28 31.34
C GLY A 349 23.77 -33.25 31.32
N GLU A 350 24.05 -31.98 31.03
CA GLU A 350 23.06 -30.91 30.92
C GLU A 350 22.58 -30.72 29.48
N GLU A 351 21.28 -30.58 29.30
CA GLU A 351 20.68 -30.33 27.99
C GLU A 351 20.82 -28.85 27.62
N HIS A 352 21.33 -28.61 26.42
CA HIS A 352 21.54 -27.31 25.82
C HIS A 352 20.80 -27.23 24.49
N VAL A 353 20.51 -26.00 24.08
CA VAL A 353 19.91 -25.70 22.79
C VAL A 353 20.81 -24.70 22.09
N VAL A 354 21.12 -24.97 20.82
CA VAL A 354 21.78 -24.04 19.91
C VAL A 354 20.81 -23.65 18.79
N TRP A 355 20.87 -22.40 18.34
CA TRP A 355 20.07 -21.88 17.22
C TRP A 355 20.89 -20.88 16.40
N VAL A 356 20.41 -20.60 15.20
CA VAL A 356 20.92 -19.51 14.36
C VAL A 356 20.15 -18.24 14.72
N THR A 357 20.84 -17.11 14.86
CA THR A 357 20.28 -15.79 15.18
C THR A 357 20.84 -14.73 14.22
N ASP A 358 20.09 -13.66 13.98
CA ASP A 358 20.51 -12.46 13.23
C ASP A 358 20.58 -11.21 14.10
N ALA A 359 20.69 -11.36 15.42
CA ALA A 359 20.64 -10.27 16.40
C ALA A 359 21.69 -9.15 16.20
N GLU A 360 22.80 -9.45 15.52
CA GLU A 360 23.86 -8.49 15.16
C GLU A 360 23.85 -8.14 13.65
N GLY A 361 22.79 -8.49 12.94
CA GLY A 361 22.63 -8.31 11.49
C GLY A 361 23.04 -9.54 10.70
N ASP A 362 24.28 -10.00 10.86
CA ASP A 362 24.75 -11.24 10.23
C ASP A 362 24.36 -12.49 11.04
N ASP A 363 24.23 -13.63 10.35
CA ASP A 363 23.94 -14.90 11.02
C ASP A 363 25.07 -15.28 12.00
N ALA A 364 24.66 -15.65 13.20
CA ALA A 364 25.50 -16.17 14.28
C ALA A 364 24.88 -17.44 14.88
N LEU A 365 25.65 -18.19 15.65
CA LEU A 365 25.12 -19.24 16.52
C LEU A 365 24.99 -18.73 17.95
N GLU A 366 23.85 -19.00 18.56
CA GLU A 366 23.64 -18.79 19.99
C GLU A 366 23.25 -20.10 20.65
N PHE A 367 23.70 -20.29 21.88
CA PHE A 367 23.26 -21.41 22.68
C PHE A 367 23.08 -21.06 24.15
N ALA A 368 22.18 -21.82 24.78
CA ALA A 368 21.86 -21.71 26.19
C ALA A 368 21.45 -23.08 26.76
N PRO A 369 21.52 -23.28 28.08
CA PRO A 369 20.87 -24.41 28.73
C PRO A 369 19.38 -24.46 28.40
N ALA A 370 18.81 -25.66 28.23
CA ALA A 370 17.38 -25.86 27.97
C ALA A 370 16.50 -25.37 29.13
N THR A 371 17.06 -25.29 30.34
CA THR A 371 16.43 -24.71 31.52
C THR A 371 16.34 -23.18 31.46
N GLY A 372 16.97 -22.54 30.47
CA GLY A 372 17.09 -21.09 30.33
C GLY A 372 18.37 -20.55 30.95
N VAL A 373 18.68 -19.30 30.62
CA VAL A 373 19.79 -18.55 31.21
C VAL A 373 19.38 -17.91 32.53
N ALA A 374 20.36 -17.58 33.38
CA ALA A 374 20.09 -16.78 34.59
C ALA A 374 19.45 -15.43 34.22
N PRO A 375 18.58 -14.86 35.08
CA PRO A 375 17.97 -13.56 34.81
C PRO A 375 19.02 -12.48 34.49
N GLY A 376 18.87 -11.81 33.36
CA GLY A 376 19.80 -10.78 32.88
C GLY A 376 21.05 -11.30 32.17
N ALA A 377 21.27 -12.61 32.11
CA ALA A 377 22.29 -13.19 31.25
C ALA A 377 21.78 -13.33 29.82
N THR A 378 22.66 -13.19 28.84
CA THR A 378 22.37 -13.46 27.44
C THR A 378 22.86 -14.84 27.04
N PRO A 379 22.22 -15.50 26.06
CA PRO A 379 22.77 -16.68 25.41
C PRO A 379 24.20 -16.43 24.93
N ARG A 380 25.04 -17.47 24.94
CA ARG A 380 26.42 -17.35 24.46
C ARG A 380 26.41 -17.36 22.93
N ARG A 381 27.01 -16.33 22.33
CA ARG A 381 27.07 -16.13 20.88
C ARG A 381 28.42 -16.53 20.30
N LEU A 382 28.42 -17.10 19.10
CA LEU A 382 29.59 -17.57 18.36
C LEU A 382 29.47 -17.21 16.88
N ALA A 383 30.62 -16.95 16.25
CA ALA A 383 30.78 -16.90 14.80
C ALA A 383 29.89 -15.87 14.06
N ALA A 384 29.51 -14.77 14.70
CA ALA A 384 28.80 -13.66 14.05
C ALA A 384 29.62 -13.15 12.84
N GLY A 385 28.98 -13.10 11.67
CA GLY A 385 29.63 -12.70 10.41
C GLY A 385 30.65 -13.71 9.85
N GLN A 386 30.88 -14.85 10.52
CA GLN A 386 31.86 -15.86 10.12
C GLN A 386 31.22 -17.10 9.46
N LEU A 387 29.91 -17.28 9.62
CA LEU A 387 29.18 -18.45 9.11
C LEU A 387 28.69 -18.28 7.66
N GLY A 388 28.70 -17.06 7.13
CA GLY A 388 27.92 -16.70 5.96
C GLY A 388 26.42 -16.84 6.23
N ARG A 389 25.60 -16.99 5.19
CA ARG A 389 24.16 -17.17 5.33
C ARG A 389 23.80 -18.64 5.58
N VAL A 390 23.18 -18.93 6.72
CA VAL A 390 22.71 -20.28 7.06
C VAL A 390 21.30 -20.47 6.48
N LEU A 391 21.18 -21.28 5.42
CA LEU A 391 19.93 -21.50 4.68
C LEU A 391 18.99 -22.52 5.34
#